data_AF-A0A2W5YWP3-F1
#
_entry.id   AF-A0A2W5YWP3-F1
#
_cell.length_a   1.000
_cell.length_b   1.000
_cell.length_c   1.000
_cell.angle_alpha   90.00
_cell.angle_beta   90.00
_cell.angle_gamma   90.00
#
_symmetry.space_group_name_H-M   'P 1'
#
loop_
_entity.id
_entity.type
_entity.pdbx_description
1 polymer ?
#
loop_
_entity_poly.entity_id
_entity_poly.type
_entity_poly.pdbx_seq_one_letter_code
_entity_poly.pdbx_strand_id
1 'polypeptide(L)'
;MMENTGYDKVVGNSSSMPYINNVLIPQGKLFTNSYALDHPSLPNYLALYAGSELGTSGTDTCPLSLSGATLGSELSAAGLTFIGYAEDMPGAGSTACTAADGAYQGHHSPWIYFPGQAGFGQPYDGFPGSMPDVAFIVPNDCHNMHDSCGGNNWRNGDTYLSQQLPPIIAWNATHNGLLIVTWDESSYSTLPPNHIATIMVGPMVARGSSSQQINHYDILRTITDAFGLTPLNGASGITP
;
A
#
# COMPACT_ATOMS: atom_id res chain seq x y z
N MET A 1 1.66 -1.43 -1.16
CA MET A 1 1.22 -0.33 -2.04
C MET A 1 2.21 -0.26 -3.18
N MET A 2 1.72 -0.16 -4.40
CA MET A 2 2.52 0.04 -5.61
C MET A 2 2.62 1.54 -5.91
N GLU A 3 3.50 1.94 -6.83
CA GLU A 3 3.80 3.34 -7.10
C GLU A 3 3.24 3.83 -8.44
N ASN A 4 2.72 5.06 -8.40
CA ASN A 4 2.50 5.99 -9.51
C ASN A 4 2.19 5.33 -10.87
N THR A 5 1.12 4.53 -10.89
CA THR A 5 0.63 3.86 -12.09
C THR A 5 -0.90 3.92 -12.13
N GLY A 6 -1.43 4.69 -13.08
CA GLY A 6 -2.87 4.91 -13.21
C GLY A 6 -3.68 3.66 -13.54
N TYR A 7 -4.96 3.69 -13.14
CA TYR A 7 -5.92 2.61 -13.42
C TYR A 7 -5.92 2.20 -14.90
N ASP A 8 -5.89 3.18 -15.82
CA ASP A 8 -5.92 2.97 -17.27
C ASP A 8 -4.63 2.32 -17.81
N LYS A 9 -3.53 2.40 -17.07
CA LYS A 9 -2.27 1.71 -17.38
C LYS A 9 -2.26 0.29 -16.85
N VAL A 10 -2.85 0.06 -15.67
CA VAL A 10 -2.91 -1.25 -15.01
C VAL A 10 -3.96 -2.15 -15.64
N VAL A 11 -5.22 -1.72 -15.65
CA VAL A 11 -6.36 -2.58 -15.97
C VAL A 11 -6.53 -2.70 -17.48
N GLY A 12 -6.59 -3.95 -17.96
CA GLY A 12 -6.64 -4.29 -19.38
C GLY A 12 -5.27 -4.46 -20.04
N ASN A 13 -4.18 -4.10 -19.36
CA ASN A 13 -2.82 -4.19 -19.88
C ASN A 13 -2.20 -5.59 -19.63
N SER A 14 -2.80 -6.61 -20.21
CA SER A 14 -2.35 -8.00 -20.05
C SER A 14 -1.02 -8.31 -20.76
N SER A 15 -0.56 -7.45 -21.66
CA SER A 15 0.72 -7.62 -22.34
C SER A 15 1.90 -7.33 -21.40
N SER A 16 1.84 -6.23 -20.64
CA SER A 16 2.88 -5.87 -19.66
C SER A 16 2.60 -6.42 -18.26
N MET A 17 1.33 -6.51 -17.85
CA MET A 17 0.91 -6.94 -16.51
C MET A 17 -0.05 -8.15 -16.54
N PRO A 18 0.39 -9.31 -17.08
CA PRO A 18 -0.44 -10.50 -17.18
C PRO A 18 -0.88 -11.08 -15.83
N TYR A 19 -0.07 -11.01 -14.77
CA TYR A 19 -0.44 -11.56 -13.47
C TYR A 19 -1.57 -10.75 -12.84
N ILE A 20 -1.47 -9.41 -12.79
CA ILE A 20 -2.55 -8.56 -12.28
C ILE A 20 -3.84 -8.82 -13.05
N ASN A 21 -3.79 -8.78 -14.38
CA ASN A 21 -4.99 -8.80 -15.22
C ASN A 21 -5.63 -10.18 -15.34
N ASN A 22 -4.83 -11.24 -15.48
CA ASN A 22 -5.34 -12.58 -15.76
C ASN A 22 -5.43 -13.47 -14.52
N VAL A 23 -4.78 -13.10 -13.41
CA VAL A 23 -4.69 -13.93 -12.20
C VAL A 23 -5.24 -13.19 -10.98
N LEU A 24 -4.76 -11.99 -10.67
CA LEU A 24 -5.13 -11.29 -9.44
C LEU A 24 -6.57 -10.73 -9.48
N ILE A 25 -6.91 -9.95 -10.52
CA ILE A 25 -8.25 -9.35 -10.69
C ILE A 25 -9.36 -10.43 -10.68
N PRO A 26 -9.25 -11.55 -11.42
CA PRO A 26 -10.28 -12.59 -11.40
C PRO A 26 -10.49 -13.29 -10.05
N GLN A 27 -9.52 -13.24 -9.13
CA GLN A 27 -9.62 -13.86 -7.81
C GLN A 27 -10.38 -13.00 -6.79
N GLY A 28 -10.52 -11.69 -7.04
CA GLY A 28 -10.96 -10.73 -6.06
C GLY A 28 -12.03 -9.75 -6.54
N LYS A 29 -12.16 -8.65 -5.80
CA LYS A 29 -12.95 -7.48 -6.15
C LYS A 29 -12.05 -6.38 -6.69
N LEU A 30 -12.27 -5.95 -7.92
CA LEU A 30 -11.64 -4.75 -8.48
C LEU A 30 -12.54 -3.53 -8.23
N PHE A 31 -12.02 -2.51 -7.58
CA PHE A 31 -12.68 -1.22 -7.42
C PHE A 31 -12.30 -0.33 -8.60
N THR A 32 -13.28 0.00 -9.44
CA THR A 32 -13.05 0.73 -10.69
C THR A 32 -13.06 2.24 -10.52
N ASN A 33 -13.50 2.73 -9.35
CA ASN A 33 -13.58 4.15 -9.00
C ASN A 33 -12.72 4.43 -7.76
N SER A 34 -11.45 4.00 -7.77
CA SER A 34 -10.50 4.26 -6.69
C SER A 34 -9.62 5.46 -7.02
N TYR A 35 -9.48 6.39 -6.09
CA TYR A 35 -8.76 7.65 -6.30
C TYR A 35 -7.73 7.88 -5.20
N ALA A 36 -6.51 8.20 -5.60
CA ALA A 36 -5.51 8.75 -4.68
C ALA A 36 -5.88 10.18 -4.28
N LEU A 37 -5.26 10.66 -3.20
CA LEU A 37 -5.61 11.93 -2.58
C LEU A 37 -4.74 13.07 -3.11
N ASP A 38 -3.45 12.81 -3.26
CA ASP A 38 -2.47 13.82 -3.67
C ASP A 38 -1.45 13.24 -4.67
N HIS A 39 -0.50 14.07 -5.06
CA HIS A 39 0.72 13.71 -5.76
C HIS A 39 1.78 14.75 -5.36
N PRO A 40 2.97 14.33 -4.90
CA PRO A 40 3.55 13.01 -5.05
C PRO A 40 3.22 12.02 -3.91
N SER A 41 3.99 10.93 -3.79
CA SER A 41 3.77 9.71 -2.99
C SER A 41 3.50 9.91 -1.51
N LEU A 42 4.35 10.65 -0.82
CA LEU A 42 4.36 10.73 0.65
C LEU A 42 2.99 11.04 1.29
N PRO A 43 2.23 12.08 0.84
CA PRO A 43 0.87 12.32 1.31
C PRO A 43 -0.04 11.10 1.31
N ASN A 44 0.03 10.27 0.27
CA ASN A 44 -0.83 9.09 0.12
C ASN A 44 -0.45 7.98 1.10
N TYR A 45 0.84 7.76 1.33
CA TYR A 45 1.32 6.86 2.39
C TYR A 45 0.90 7.31 3.78
N LEU A 46 1.01 8.62 4.07
CA LEU A 46 0.57 9.20 5.35
C LEU A 46 -0.96 9.17 5.50
N ALA A 47 -1.72 9.35 4.42
CA ALA A 47 -3.16 9.21 4.45
C ALA A 47 -3.59 7.79 4.84
N LEU A 48 -2.94 6.76 4.28
CA LEU A 48 -3.23 5.37 4.62
C LEU A 48 -2.71 4.97 6.01
N TYR A 49 -1.63 5.59 6.50
CA TYR A 49 -1.03 5.23 7.79
C TYR A 49 -1.57 6.05 8.98
N ALA A 50 -1.85 7.33 8.79
CA ALA A 50 -2.26 8.26 9.84
C ALA A 50 -3.68 8.82 9.63
N GLY A 51 -4.35 8.48 8.53
CA GLY A 51 -5.63 9.09 8.18
C GLY A 51 -5.52 10.58 7.85
N SER A 52 -4.32 11.08 7.55
CA SER A 52 -4.08 12.48 7.22
C SER A 52 -2.79 12.61 6.40
N GLU A 53 -2.77 13.53 5.44
CA GLU A 53 -1.56 13.93 4.71
C GLU A 53 -0.59 14.75 5.59
N LEU A 54 -1.03 15.17 6.78
CA LEU A 54 -0.21 15.89 7.78
C LEU A 54 0.53 17.12 7.25
N GLY A 55 -0.05 17.80 6.26
CA GLY A 55 0.51 19.01 5.66
C GLY A 55 1.69 18.74 4.70
N THR A 56 1.85 17.51 4.24
CA THR A 56 2.91 17.12 3.28
C THR A 56 2.49 17.22 1.82
N SER A 57 1.32 17.81 1.54
CA SER A 57 0.79 17.96 0.19
C SER A 57 1.83 18.54 -0.78
N GLY A 58 2.01 17.87 -1.92
CA GLY A 58 2.96 18.29 -2.95
C GLY A 58 4.44 18.03 -2.65
N THR A 59 4.82 17.17 -1.68
CA THR A 59 6.23 16.87 -1.41
C THR A 59 6.51 15.44 -0.89
N ASP A 60 7.63 14.85 -1.33
CA ASP A 60 8.24 13.62 -0.76
C ASP A 60 9.37 13.92 0.23
N THR A 61 9.26 14.99 1.01
CA THR A 61 10.34 15.38 1.91
C THR A 61 10.71 14.25 2.87
N CYS A 62 12.00 13.89 2.90
CA CYS A 62 12.56 12.97 3.86
C CYS A 62 13.94 13.47 4.34
N PRO A 63 14.22 13.48 5.66
CA PRO A 63 13.34 13.05 6.75
C PRO A 63 12.35 14.14 7.18
N LEU A 64 11.29 13.72 7.87
CA LEU A 64 10.37 14.59 8.62
C LEU A 64 10.20 14.04 10.05
N SER A 65 9.69 14.88 10.95
CA SER A 65 9.24 14.46 12.28
C SER A 65 7.79 14.90 12.44
N LEU A 66 6.89 13.93 12.36
CA LEU A 66 5.45 14.10 12.39
C LEU A 66 4.88 13.64 13.74
N SER A 67 3.63 13.99 14.01
CA SER A 67 2.93 13.63 15.25
C SER A 67 1.47 13.32 14.99
N GLY A 68 0.86 12.54 15.87
CA GLY A 68 -0.52 12.09 15.76
C GLY A 68 -0.66 10.58 15.95
N ALA A 69 -1.90 10.13 16.03
CA ALA A 69 -2.22 8.70 16.02
C ALA A 69 -1.99 8.11 14.63
N THR A 70 -1.52 6.88 14.59
CA THR A 70 -1.24 6.11 13.38
C THR A 70 -1.86 4.73 13.49
N LEU A 71 -2.00 4.05 12.35
CA LEU A 71 -2.48 2.68 12.29
C LEU A 71 -1.63 1.77 13.19
N GLY A 72 -0.30 1.94 13.14
CA GLY A 72 0.62 1.22 14.01
C GLY A 72 0.40 1.50 15.50
N SER A 73 0.18 2.76 15.89
CA SER A 73 -0.07 3.10 17.30
C SER A 73 -1.43 2.59 17.80
N GLU A 74 -2.47 2.69 16.98
CA GLU A 74 -3.82 2.21 17.34
C GLU A 74 -3.86 0.68 17.46
N LEU A 75 -3.24 -0.04 16.53
CA LEU A 75 -3.10 -1.50 16.61
C LEU A 75 -2.33 -1.89 17.88
N SER A 76 -1.19 -1.25 18.14
CA SER A 76 -0.40 -1.53 19.34
C SER A 76 -1.18 -1.24 20.63
N ALA A 77 -1.98 -0.18 20.67
CA ALA A 77 -2.81 0.16 21.83
C ALA A 77 -3.94 -0.87 22.06
N ALA A 78 -4.41 -1.51 20.99
CA ALA A 78 -5.38 -2.60 21.03
C ALA A 78 -4.75 -3.99 21.31
N GLY A 79 -3.42 -4.07 21.48
CA GLY A 79 -2.71 -5.34 21.66
C GLY A 79 -2.56 -6.16 20.38
N LEU A 80 -2.72 -5.53 19.22
CA LEU A 80 -2.54 -6.11 17.88
C LEU A 80 -1.17 -5.75 17.32
N THR A 81 -0.75 -6.51 16.31
CA THR A 81 0.56 -6.39 15.67
C THR A 81 0.48 -5.64 14.33
N PHE A 82 1.40 -4.70 14.14
CA PHE A 82 1.62 -4.00 12.88
C PHE A 82 3.07 -4.20 12.45
N ILE A 83 3.28 -4.54 11.18
CA ILE A 83 4.62 -4.51 10.56
C ILE A 83 4.55 -3.78 9.23
N GLY A 84 5.42 -2.77 9.09
CA GLY A 84 5.74 -2.13 7.82
C GLY A 84 6.89 -2.86 7.17
N TYR A 85 6.62 -3.58 6.09
CA TYR A 85 7.59 -4.31 5.30
C TYR A 85 8.02 -3.45 4.10
N ALA A 86 9.31 -3.16 3.99
CA ALA A 86 9.86 -2.45 2.84
C ALA A 86 11.05 -3.21 2.24
N GLU A 87 11.00 -3.46 0.93
CA GLU A 87 12.11 -4.10 0.21
C GLU A 87 13.35 -3.21 0.22
N ASP A 88 14.52 -3.82 0.38
CA ASP A 88 15.83 -3.16 0.52
C ASP A 88 15.95 -2.12 1.65
N MET A 89 15.02 -2.13 2.60
CA MET A 89 15.16 -1.33 3.83
C MET A 89 16.50 -1.68 4.50
N PRO A 90 17.37 -0.70 4.85
CA PRO A 90 18.72 -1.00 5.33
C PRO A 90 18.82 -1.89 6.58
N GLY A 91 17.73 -1.99 7.34
CA GLY A 91 17.61 -2.86 8.49
C GLY A 91 16.32 -2.58 9.27
N ALA A 92 15.96 -3.51 10.15
CA ALA A 92 14.86 -3.35 11.07
C ALA A 92 15.00 -2.05 11.88
N GLY A 93 13.95 -1.23 11.92
CA GLY A 93 14.00 0.05 12.63
C GLY A 93 14.77 1.18 11.94
N SER A 94 15.27 0.98 10.71
CA SER A 94 15.95 2.03 9.95
C SER A 94 15.04 3.24 9.73
N THR A 95 15.59 4.43 9.90
CA THR A 95 14.96 5.72 9.55
C THR A 95 15.64 6.38 8.36
N ALA A 96 16.40 5.60 7.57
CA ALA A 96 17.08 6.11 6.40
C ALA A 96 16.06 6.60 5.36
N CYS A 97 16.41 7.66 4.64
CA CYS A 97 15.60 8.15 3.52
C CYS A 97 15.88 7.42 2.22
N THR A 98 17.00 6.69 2.14
CA THR A 98 17.33 5.82 1.02
C THR A 98 18.32 4.74 1.46
N ALA A 99 18.36 3.61 0.76
CA ALA A 99 19.42 2.61 0.92
C ALA A 99 20.71 3.03 0.20
N ALA A 100 21.81 2.34 0.50
CA ALA A 100 23.12 2.67 -0.07
C ALA A 100 23.20 2.46 -1.59
N ASP A 101 22.42 1.52 -2.12
CA ASP A 101 22.25 1.25 -3.56
C ASP A 101 21.15 2.10 -4.21
N GLY A 102 20.40 2.87 -3.41
CA GLY A 102 19.30 3.72 -3.86
C GLY A 102 17.99 2.99 -4.13
N ALA A 103 17.91 1.67 -3.91
CA ALA A 103 16.72 0.89 -4.28
C ALA A 103 15.52 1.15 -3.33
N TYR A 104 15.80 1.31 -2.04
CA TYR A 104 14.79 1.69 -1.05
C TYR A 104 14.65 3.20 -0.97
N GLN A 105 13.40 3.68 -0.87
CA GLN A 105 13.06 5.08 -0.62
C GLN A 105 12.22 5.21 0.65
N GLY A 106 12.73 5.99 1.60
CA GLY A 106 12.12 6.14 2.92
C GLY A 106 10.80 6.89 2.91
N HIS A 107 10.52 7.68 1.88
CA HIS A 107 9.24 8.40 1.77
C HIS A 107 8.05 7.48 1.48
N HIS A 108 8.29 6.24 1.03
CA HIS A 108 7.27 5.20 0.93
C HIS A 108 7.04 4.45 2.26
N SER A 109 7.76 4.80 3.34
CA SER A 109 7.73 4.07 4.63
C SER A 109 7.22 4.97 5.76
N PRO A 110 5.89 5.19 5.88
CA PRO A 110 5.35 6.27 6.71
C PRO A 110 5.70 6.15 8.20
N TRP A 111 5.96 4.94 8.70
CA TRP A 111 6.35 4.70 10.11
C TRP A 111 7.68 5.36 10.51
N ILE A 112 8.58 5.68 9.56
CA ILE A 112 9.87 6.31 9.89
C ILE A 112 9.71 7.77 10.34
N TYR A 113 8.57 8.40 10.02
CA TYR A 113 8.32 9.82 10.29
C TYR A 113 7.76 10.09 11.69
N PHE A 114 7.37 9.06 12.44
CA PHE A 114 6.75 9.21 13.76
C PHE A 114 7.73 8.78 14.86
N PRO A 115 8.09 9.67 15.80
CA PRO A 115 8.98 9.32 16.90
C PRO A 115 8.52 8.07 17.65
N GLY A 116 9.44 7.12 17.82
CA GLY A 116 9.19 5.84 18.52
C GLY A 116 8.51 4.76 17.66
N GLN A 117 8.14 5.04 16.42
CA GLN A 117 7.45 4.08 15.54
C GLN A 117 8.35 3.40 14.51
N ALA A 118 9.61 3.82 14.39
CA ALA A 118 10.57 3.21 13.47
C ALA A 118 10.67 1.69 13.63
N GLY A 119 10.53 1.17 14.87
CA GLY A 119 10.56 -0.25 15.18
C GLY A 119 9.46 -1.11 14.53
N PHE A 120 8.41 -0.49 13.97
CA PHE A 120 7.45 -1.20 13.13
C PHE A 120 8.01 -1.60 11.75
N GLY A 121 9.09 -0.93 11.31
CA GLY A 121 9.70 -1.15 10.01
C GLY A 121 10.63 -2.36 9.97
N GLN A 122 10.45 -3.22 8.98
CA GLN A 122 11.25 -4.42 8.71
C GLN A 122 11.62 -4.51 7.23
N PRO A 123 12.82 -5.00 6.89
CA PRO A 123 13.13 -5.43 5.53
C PRO A 123 12.14 -6.49 5.03
N TYR A 124 11.79 -6.43 3.76
CA TYR A 124 10.91 -7.41 3.13
C TYR A 124 11.68 -8.35 2.22
N ASP A 125 11.95 -9.56 2.71
CA ASP A 125 12.64 -10.63 1.98
C ASP A 125 11.67 -11.70 1.42
N GLY A 126 10.37 -11.36 1.36
CA GLY A 126 9.29 -12.25 0.97
C GLY A 126 8.43 -12.75 2.13
N PHE A 127 7.50 -13.66 1.84
CA PHE A 127 6.51 -14.13 2.81
C PHE A 127 7.17 -14.77 4.05
N PRO A 128 6.98 -14.22 5.26
CA PRO A 128 7.70 -14.65 6.47
C PRO A 128 7.16 -15.93 7.12
N GLY A 129 6.22 -16.64 6.48
CA GLY A 129 5.59 -17.85 7.01
C GLY A 129 4.29 -17.60 7.80
N SER A 130 4.14 -16.40 8.38
CA SER A 130 2.92 -15.93 9.06
C SER A 130 2.81 -14.42 8.98
N MET A 131 1.60 -13.88 8.84
CA MET A 131 1.41 -12.42 8.85
C MET A 131 1.14 -11.87 10.25
N PRO A 132 1.54 -10.61 10.53
CA PRO A 132 0.96 -9.83 11.64
C PRO A 132 -0.53 -9.58 11.40
N ASP A 133 -1.22 -9.00 12.38
CA ASP A 133 -2.63 -8.59 12.24
C ASP A 133 -2.78 -7.61 11.06
N VAL A 134 -1.86 -6.65 10.92
CA VAL A 134 -1.76 -5.79 9.73
C VAL A 134 -0.32 -5.71 9.22
N ALA A 135 -0.14 -6.06 7.95
CA ALA A 135 1.11 -5.90 7.21
C ALA A 135 0.96 -4.82 6.14
N PHE A 136 1.85 -3.82 6.13
CA PHE A 136 1.97 -2.86 5.04
C PHE A 136 3.24 -3.20 4.24
N ILE A 137 3.09 -3.73 3.02
CA ILE A 137 4.22 -4.10 2.15
C ILE A 137 4.47 -3.03 1.09
N VAL A 138 5.73 -2.63 0.93
CA VAL A 138 6.23 -1.58 0.02
C VAL A 138 7.39 -2.15 -0.81
N PRO A 139 7.24 -2.32 -2.13
CA PRO A 139 8.34 -2.73 -3.02
C PRO A 139 9.39 -1.63 -3.16
N ASN A 140 10.60 -2.01 -3.59
CA ASN A 140 11.67 -1.06 -3.92
C ASN A 140 11.40 -0.38 -5.28
N ASP A 141 12.27 0.56 -5.67
CA ASP A 141 12.17 1.30 -6.93
C ASP A 141 12.13 0.37 -8.17
N CYS A 142 12.75 -0.81 -8.11
CA CYS A 142 12.76 -1.74 -9.24
C CYS A 142 11.45 -2.49 -9.44
N HIS A 143 10.65 -2.62 -8.38
CA HIS A 143 9.47 -3.46 -8.33
C HIS A 143 8.18 -2.68 -8.09
N ASN A 144 8.26 -1.39 -7.78
CA ASN A 144 7.12 -0.54 -7.45
C ASN A 144 6.22 -0.17 -8.65
N MET A 145 6.66 -0.43 -9.89
CA MET A 145 6.02 -0.06 -11.17
C MET A 145 6.15 1.39 -11.63
N HIS A 146 6.81 2.26 -10.86
CA HIS A 146 7.11 3.63 -11.26
C HIS A 146 8.50 3.74 -11.85
N ASP A 147 9.53 3.30 -11.12
CA ASP A 147 10.91 3.51 -11.49
C ASP A 147 11.43 2.40 -12.42
N SER A 148 12.39 2.78 -13.27
CA SER A 148 12.99 1.85 -14.23
C SER A 148 14.35 1.39 -13.74
N CYS A 149 14.44 0.14 -13.31
CA CYS A 149 15.70 -0.57 -13.10
C CYS A 149 16.15 -1.38 -14.33
N GLY A 150 15.76 -0.92 -15.52
CA GLY A 150 15.95 -1.63 -16.78
C GLY A 150 14.73 -2.44 -17.20
N GLY A 151 14.55 -2.58 -18.52
CA GLY A 151 13.36 -3.23 -19.08
C GLY A 151 12.11 -2.36 -18.96
N ASN A 152 10.96 -2.99 -18.75
CA ASN A 152 9.68 -2.32 -18.58
C ASN A 152 9.27 -2.41 -17.09
N ASN A 153 9.20 -1.26 -16.42
CA ASN A 153 8.84 -1.11 -15.01
C ASN A 153 7.52 -1.82 -14.65
N TRP A 154 6.50 -1.75 -15.49
CA TRP A 154 5.23 -2.46 -15.25
C TRP A 154 5.40 -3.98 -15.24
N ARG A 155 6.19 -4.53 -16.18
CA ARG A 155 6.51 -5.96 -16.21
C ARG A 155 7.32 -6.40 -15.00
N ASN A 156 8.27 -5.56 -14.56
CA ASN A 156 9.09 -5.86 -13.38
C ASN A 156 8.20 -5.98 -12.14
N GLY A 157 7.34 -4.97 -11.91
CA GLY A 157 6.40 -5.02 -10.79
C GLY A 157 5.36 -6.15 -10.90
N ASP A 158 4.84 -6.44 -12.10
CA ASP A 158 3.88 -7.56 -12.26
C ASP A 158 4.54 -8.91 -11.97
N THR A 159 5.80 -9.06 -12.40
CA THR A 159 6.62 -10.25 -12.10
C THR A 159 6.86 -10.36 -10.60
N TYR A 160 7.22 -9.25 -9.93
CA TYR A 160 7.37 -9.21 -8.48
C TYR A 160 6.08 -9.63 -7.77
N LEU A 161 4.94 -9.03 -8.11
CA LEU A 161 3.64 -9.40 -7.53
C LEU A 161 3.28 -10.87 -7.77
N SER A 162 3.63 -11.42 -8.93
CA SER A 162 3.40 -12.84 -9.25
C SER A 162 4.19 -13.80 -8.35
N GLN A 163 5.30 -13.34 -7.78
CA GLN A 163 6.15 -14.12 -6.88
C GLN A 163 5.75 -13.90 -5.42
N GLN A 164 5.44 -12.66 -5.04
CA GLN A 164 5.22 -12.26 -3.65
C GLN A 164 3.80 -12.55 -3.15
N LEU A 165 2.78 -12.36 -3.99
CA LEU A 165 1.39 -12.44 -3.54
C LEU A 165 0.83 -13.86 -3.36
N PRO A 166 1.19 -14.90 -4.15
CA PRO A 166 0.56 -16.21 -4.01
C PRO A 166 0.69 -16.85 -2.61
N PRO A 167 1.85 -16.82 -1.93
CA PRO A 167 1.96 -17.31 -0.55
C PRO A 167 1.07 -16.54 0.43
N ILE A 168 0.96 -15.22 0.26
CA ILE A 168 0.13 -14.34 1.09
C ILE A 168 -1.36 -14.68 0.90
N ILE A 169 -1.80 -14.83 -0.36
CA ILE A 169 -3.18 -15.20 -0.70
C ILE A 169 -3.52 -16.57 -0.10
N ALA A 170 -2.60 -17.55 -0.20
CA ALA A 170 -2.79 -18.88 0.37
C ALA A 170 -2.91 -18.86 1.89
N TRP A 171 -2.08 -18.06 2.58
CA TRP A 171 -2.17 -17.88 4.02
C TRP A 171 -3.50 -17.20 4.42
N ASN A 172 -3.86 -16.10 3.75
CA ASN A 172 -5.10 -15.36 4.00
C ASN A 172 -6.35 -16.24 3.83
N ALA A 173 -6.36 -17.14 2.85
CA ALA A 173 -7.48 -18.06 2.62
C ALA A 173 -7.76 -19.01 3.80
N THR A 174 -6.74 -19.34 4.60
CA THR A 174 -6.88 -20.24 5.76
C THR A 174 -6.97 -19.50 7.10
N HIS A 175 -6.68 -18.20 7.11
CA HIS A 175 -6.66 -17.36 8.32
C HIS A 175 -7.70 -16.24 8.30
N ASN A 176 -8.67 -16.30 7.37
CA ASN A 176 -9.67 -15.25 7.16
C ASN A 176 -9.04 -13.86 6.94
N GLY A 177 -7.90 -13.81 6.26
CA GLY A 177 -7.15 -12.60 5.97
C GLY A 177 -7.59 -11.90 4.69
N LEU A 178 -7.27 -10.61 4.58
CA LEU A 178 -7.58 -9.76 3.43
C LEU A 178 -6.28 -9.24 2.82
N LEU A 179 -6.07 -9.49 1.53
CA LEU A 179 -5.05 -8.82 0.74
C LEU A 179 -5.67 -7.61 0.03
N ILE A 180 -5.06 -6.44 0.18
CA ILE A 180 -5.40 -5.21 -0.55
C ILE A 180 -4.18 -4.81 -1.37
N VAL A 181 -4.33 -4.75 -2.69
CA VAL A 181 -3.32 -4.21 -3.61
C VAL A 181 -3.86 -2.90 -4.17
N THR A 182 -3.16 -1.81 -3.92
CA THR A 182 -3.49 -0.47 -4.39
C THR A 182 -2.21 0.25 -4.83
N TRP A 183 -2.38 1.36 -5.54
CA TRP A 183 -1.31 2.28 -5.94
C TRP A 183 -1.44 3.56 -5.12
N ASP A 184 -0.33 4.16 -4.75
CA ASP A 184 -0.31 5.40 -3.97
C ASP A 184 -0.96 6.56 -4.75
N GLU A 185 -0.71 6.65 -6.05
CA GLU A 185 -1.22 7.69 -6.94
C GLU A 185 -1.12 7.34 -8.42
N SER A 186 -1.50 8.33 -9.24
CA SER A 186 -1.19 8.33 -10.65
C SER A 186 -0.81 9.74 -11.10
N SER A 187 -1.61 10.36 -11.95
CA SER A 187 -1.31 11.69 -12.48
C SER A 187 -2.49 12.63 -12.34
N TYR A 188 -2.20 13.90 -12.08
CA TYR A 188 -3.16 14.99 -12.25
C TYR A 188 -3.55 15.23 -13.72
N SER A 189 -2.81 14.66 -14.66
CA SER A 189 -3.08 14.81 -16.10
C SER A 189 -4.12 13.82 -16.65
N THR A 190 -4.51 12.79 -15.88
CA THR A 190 -5.62 11.90 -16.26
C THR A 190 -6.96 12.53 -15.89
N LEU A 191 -8.03 12.14 -16.59
CA LEU A 191 -9.39 12.50 -16.23
C LEU A 191 -10.21 11.23 -16.01
N PRO A 192 -10.74 11.01 -14.80
CA PRO A 192 -10.51 11.76 -13.55
C PRO A 192 -9.03 11.75 -13.07
N PRO A 193 -8.58 12.81 -12.35
CA PRO A 193 -7.22 12.88 -11.85
C PRO A 193 -6.99 11.84 -10.75
N ASN A 194 -5.75 11.36 -10.62
CA ASN A 194 -5.36 10.41 -9.57
C ASN A 194 -6.21 9.13 -9.51
N HIS A 195 -6.71 8.70 -10.67
CA HIS A 195 -7.44 7.44 -10.81
C HIS A 195 -6.45 6.26 -10.73
N ILE A 196 -6.65 5.39 -9.75
CA ILE A 196 -5.78 4.26 -9.42
C ILE A 196 -6.58 2.95 -9.40
N ALA A 197 -5.89 1.81 -9.47
CA ALA A 197 -6.52 0.51 -9.25
C ALA A 197 -6.50 0.15 -7.76
N THR A 198 -7.58 -0.46 -7.27
CA THR A 198 -7.59 -1.13 -5.96
C THR A 198 -8.22 -2.51 -6.12
N ILE A 199 -7.52 -3.54 -5.66
CA ILE A 199 -7.94 -4.94 -5.76
C ILE A 199 -7.93 -5.55 -4.36
N MET A 200 -9.05 -6.15 -3.96
CA MET A 200 -9.19 -6.86 -2.70
C MET A 200 -9.36 -8.36 -2.94
N VAL A 201 -8.59 -9.20 -2.23
CA VAL A 201 -8.65 -10.67 -2.32
C VAL A 201 -8.70 -11.26 -0.91
N GLY A 202 -9.69 -12.10 -0.64
CA GLY A 202 -9.83 -12.80 0.63
C GLY A 202 -11.09 -13.68 0.65
N PRO A 203 -11.23 -14.60 1.61
CA PRO A 203 -12.37 -15.52 1.67
C PRO A 203 -13.72 -14.82 1.91
N MET A 204 -13.70 -13.61 2.47
CA MET A 204 -14.86 -12.75 2.67
C MET A 204 -15.21 -11.88 1.45
N VAL A 205 -14.34 -11.80 0.44
CA VAL A 205 -14.50 -10.86 -0.68
C VAL A 205 -15.31 -11.48 -1.80
N ALA A 206 -16.44 -10.88 -2.13
CA ALA A 206 -17.20 -11.24 -3.33
C ALA A 206 -16.41 -10.86 -4.60
N ARG A 207 -16.24 -11.80 -5.53
CA ARG A 207 -15.50 -11.56 -6.79
C ARG A 207 -16.21 -10.55 -7.71
N GLY A 208 -15.49 -10.04 -8.71
CA GLY A 208 -16.01 -9.16 -9.76
C GLY A 208 -15.52 -7.72 -9.63
N SER A 209 -16.30 -6.76 -10.11
CA SER A 209 -15.98 -5.33 -9.99
C SER A 209 -16.96 -4.60 -9.08
N SER A 210 -16.53 -3.45 -8.56
CA SER A 210 -17.35 -2.47 -7.83
C SER A 210 -17.09 -1.08 -8.39
N SER A 211 -18.15 -0.33 -8.62
CA SER A 211 -18.09 1.10 -8.97
C SER A 211 -18.22 2.01 -7.75
N GLN A 212 -18.19 1.46 -6.54
CA GLN A 212 -18.10 2.25 -5.31
C GLN A 212 -16.88 3.16 -5.40
N GLN A 213 -17.10 4.45 -5.17
CA GLN A 213 -16.02 5.41 -5.12
C GLN A 213 -15.27 5.23 -3.80
N ILE A 214 -13.95 5.05 -3.88
CA ILE A 214 -13.09 4.87 -2.71
C ILE A 214 -11.78 5.66 -2.88
N ASN A 215 -11.09 5.91 -1.78
CA ASN A 215 -9.73 6.44 -1.72
C ASN A 215 -8.94 5.76 -0.58
N HIS A 216 -7.75 6.27 -0.26
CA HIS A 216 -6.90 5.72 0.80
C HIS A 216 -7.52 5.76 2.20
N TYR A 217 -8.38 6.73 2.48
CA TYR A 217 -9.12 6.78 3.75
C TYR A 217 -10.19 5.68 3.83
N ASP A 218 -10.83 5.31 2.72
CA ASP A 218 -11.76 4.15 2.69
C ASP A 218 -11.03 2.83 2.95
N ILE A 219 -9.80 2.68 2.42
CA ILE A 219 -8.95 1.52 2.71
C ILE A 219 -8.56 1.51 4.19
N LEU A 220 -8.10 2.63 4.74
CA LEU A 220 -7.78 2.73 6.16
C LEU A 220 -9.01 2.42 7.03
N ARG A 221 -10.18 2.94 6.66
CA ARG A 221 -11.44 2.69 7.35
C ARG A 221 -11.80 1.20 7.35
N THR A 222 -11.64 0.53 6.21
CA THR A 222 -11.83 -0.92 6.09
C THR A 222 -10.94 -1.68 7.07
N ILE A 223 -9.67 -1.28 7.21
CA ILE A 223 -8.72 -1.92 8.14
C ILE A 223 -9.13 -1.65 9.59
N THR A 224 -9.42 -0.40 9.95
CA THR A 224 -9.79 -0.07 11.34
C THR A 224 -11.06 -0.79 11.78
N ASP A 225 -12.07 -0.89 10.90
CA ASP A 225 -13.32 -1.59 11.21
C ASP A 225 -13.12 -3.10 11.37
N ALA A 226 -12.25 -3.72 10.56
CA ALA A 226 -11.92 -5.14 10.67
C ALA A 226 -11.35 -5.52 12.04
N PHE A 227 -10.68 -4.59 12.71
CA PHE A 227 -10.09 -4.78 14.04
C PHE A 227 -10.83 -4.06 15.17
N GLY A 228 -11.97 -3.42 14.90
CA GLY A 228 -12.74 -2.68 15.89
C GLY A 228 -12.00 -1.47 16.49
N LEU A 229 -11.08 -0.88 15.72
CA LEU A 229 -10.32 0.30 16.13
C LEU A 229 -11.15 1.57 15.94
N THR A 230 -10.80 2.62 16.67
CA THR A 230 -11.36 3.95 16.40
C THR A 230 -10.83 4.43 15.05
N PRO A 231 -11.69 4.85 14.10
CA PRO A 231 -11.25 5.37 12.82
C PRO A 231 -10.34 6.61 12.98
N LEU A 232 -9.24 6.63 12.23
CA LEU A 232 -8.27 7.72 12.27
C LEU A 232 -8.65 8.88 11.34
N ASN A 233 -8.72 10.10 11.88
CA ASN A 233 -8.74 11.35 11.12
C ASN A 233 -9.69 11.31 9.90
N GLY A 234 -9.19 11.39 8.66
CA GLY A 234 -9.95 11.36 7.41
C GLY A 234 -10.80 10.10 7.20
N ALA A 235 -10.47 8.99 7.87
CA ALA A 235 -11.26 7.76 7.85
C ALA A 235 -12.51 7.83 8.76
N SER A 236 -12.57 8.77 9.72
CA SER A 236 -13.66 8.84 10.72
C SER A 236 -15.04 9.18 10.16
N GLY A 237 -15.09 9.90 9.03
CA GLY A 237 -16.35 10.25 8.36
C GLY A 237 -16.88 9.20 7.38
N ILE A 238 -16.13 8.11 7.14
CA ILE A 238 -16.43 7.15 6.08
C ILE A 238 -17.26 5.99 6.63
N THR A 239 -18.28 5.55 5.88
CA THR A 239 -19.00 4.29 6.16
C THR A 239 -18.65 3.31 5.05
N PRO A 240 -18.05 2.14 5.36
CA PRO A 240 -17.64 1.15 4.35
C PRO A 240 -18.78 0.64 3.46
#